data_AF-A0AAW7F480-F1
#
_entry.id   AF-A0AAW7F480-F1
#
_cell.length_a   1.000
_cell.length_b   1.000
_cell.length_c   1.000
_cell.angle_alpha   90.00
_cell.angle_beta   90.00
_cell.angle_gamma   90.00
#
_symmetry.space_group_name_H-M   'P 1'
#
loop_
_entity.id
_entity.type
_entity.pdbx_description
1 polymer ?
#
loop_
_entity_poly.entity_id
_entity_poly.type
_entity_poly.pdbx_seq_one_letter_code
_entity_poly.pdbx_strand_id
1 'polypeptide(L)'
;MSDIVYLKLIGEQQGDISDGCGTTDSVGNRWQRNHVNEIFVFSLSSGVTNTGKGANLQSLTFSKQIDKSSPLLANAINNNENLFLAFWFYR
;
A
#
# COMPACT_ATOMS: atom_id res chain seq x y z
N MET A 1 13.00 15.15 -5.30
CA MET A 1 11.99 14.31 -4.64
C MET A 1 11.57 13.30 -5.70
N SER A 2 11.75 12.00 -5.47
CA SER A 2 11.22 10.95 -6.36
C SER A 2 9.69 10.96 -6.31
N ASP A 3 9.03 10.52 -7.38
CA ASP A 3 7.58 10.36 -7.43
C ASP A 3 7.14 9.30 -6.42
N ILE A 4 6.61 9.73 -5.27
CA ILE A 4 6.05 8.84 -4.25
C ILE A 4 4.66 8.42 -4.71
N VAL A 5 4.38 7.11 -4.63
CA VAL A 5 3.04 6.58 -4.86
C VAL A 5 2.33 6.53 -3.51
N TYR A 6 1.08 6.96 -3.49
CA TYR A 6 0.25 6.89 -2.29
C TYR A 6 -0.67 5.68 -2.37
N LEU A 7 -0.81 4.96 -1.26
CA LEU A 7 -1.60 3.75 -1.18
C LEU A 7 -2.66 3.88 -0.09
N LYS A 8 -3.92 3.69 -0.46
CA LYS A 8 -5.00 3.43 0.49
C LYS A 8 -5.26 1.94 0.54
N LEU A 9 -5.29 1.40 1.75
CA LEU A 9 -5.39 -0.02 2.00
C LEU A 9 -6.53 -0.27 2.97
N ILE A 10 -7.54 -0.99 2.51
CA ILE A 10 -8.72 -1.33 3.29
C ILE A 10 -8.77 -2.85 3.40
N GLY A 11 -8.78 -3.35 4.63
CA GLY A 11 -9.02 -4.74 4.94
C GLY A 11 -10.51 -5.02 5.14
N GLU A 12 -10.99 -6.17 4.68
CA GLU A 12 -12.36 -6.62 4.86
C GLU A 12 -12.76 -6.75 6.35
N GLN A 13 -11.83 -7.14 7.21
CA GLN A 13 -12.03 -7.33 8.65
C GLN A 13 -11.49 -6.17 9.49
N GLN A 14 -10.34 -5.60 9.11
CA GLN A 14 -9.65 -4.56 9.89
C GLN A 14 -10.09 -3.13 9.53
N GLY A 15 -10.84 -2.93 8.44
CA GLY A 15 -11.26 -1.60 7.98
C GLY A 15 -10.11 -0.83 7.32
N ASP A 16 -10.06 0.49 7.50
CA ASP A 16 -9.04 1.34 6.87
C ASP A 16 -7.68 1.17 7.56
N ILE A 17 -6.83 0.30 6.99
CA ILE A 17 -5.49 -0.02 7.49
C ILE A 17 -4.53 1.15 7.23
N SER A 18 -4.77 1.95 6.19
CA SER A 18 -3.98 3.14 5.89
C SER A 18 -4.26 4.34 6.81
N ASP A 19 -5.27 4.25 7.68
CA ASP A 19 -5.68 5.36 8.54
C ASP A 19 -4.58 5.80 9.52
N GLY A 20 -4.22 7.08 9.41
CA GLY A 20 -3.15 7.71 10.17
C GLY A 20 -1.73 7.24 9.82
N CYS A 21 -1.52 6.54 8.69
CA CYS A 21 -0.18 6.10 8.28
C CYS A 21 0.76 7.26 7.88
N GLY A 22 0.21 8.36 7.39
CA GLY A 22 0.97 9.56 6.99
C GLY A 22 1.15 10.60 8.10
N THR A 23 0.87 10.24 9.37
CA THR A 23 1.06 11.10 10.55
C THR A 23 2.50 11.10 11.04
N THR A 24 2.87 12.11 11.83
CA THR A 24 4.18 12.18 12.51
C THR A 24 4.48 10.95 13.36
N ASP A 25 3.47 10.35 13.99
CA ASP A 25 3.64 9.21 14.88
C ASP A 25 3.98 7.92 14.12
N SER A 26 3.64 7.89 12.82
CA SER A 26 3.80 6.74 11.95
C SER A 26 5.06 6.85 11.07
N VAL A 27 5.27 8.00 10.43
CA VAL A 27 6.35 8.22 9.44
C VAL A 27 7.37 9.30 9.85
N GLY A 28 7.23 9.85 11.06
CA GLY A 28 8.16 10.84 11.61
C GLY A 28 8.23 12.10 10.76
N ASN A 29 9.45 12.56 10.47
CA ASN A 29 9.72 13.78 9.70
C ASN A 29 9.24 13.71 8.23
N ARG A 30 8.79 12.54 7.74
CA ARG A 30 8.30 12.36 6.36
C ARG A 30 6.80 12.56 6.22
N TRP A 31 6.09 12.90 7.31
CA TRP A 31 4.66 13.15 7.29
C TRP A 31 4.27 14.24 6.28
N GLN A 32 3.08 14.11 5.70
CA GLN A 32 2.56 15.06 4.72
C GLN A 32 1.11 15.43 5.04
N ARG A 33 0.80 16.73 5.08
CA ARG A 33 -0.49 17.26 5.56
C ARG A 33 -1.71 16.74 4.80
N ASN A 34 -1.58 16.46 3.51
CA ASN A 34 -2.71 16.04 2.66
C ASN A 34 -2.75 14.52 2.43
N HIS A 35 -1.81 13.76 3.00
CA HIS A 35 -1.68 12.32 2.80
C HIS A 35 -1.64 11.58 4.14
N VAL A 36 -2.42 12.06 5.12
CA VAL A 36 -2.43 11.57 6.51
C VAL A 36 -2.93 10.13 6.60
N ASN A 37 -3.86 9.75 5.73
CA ASN A 37 -4.53 8.44 5.72
C ASN A 37 -4.08 7.58 4.55
N GLU A 38 -2.83 7.78 4.11
CA GLU A 38 -2.26 7.08 2.98
C GLU A 38 -0.85 6.57 3.34
N ILE A 39 -0.51 5.43 2.77
CA ILE A 39 0.79 4.78 2.93
C ILE A 39 1.73 5.28 1.83
N PHE A 40 2.96 5.61 2.20
CA PHE A 40 4.00 5.98 1.23
C PHE A 40 4.65 4.75 0.61
N VAL A 41 4.48 4.62 -0.70
CA VAL A 41 5.04 3.55 -1.52
C VAL A 41 6.16 4.11 -2.38
N PHE A 42 7.36 3.55 -2.22
CA PHE A 42 8.59 4.00 -2.88
C PHE A 42 8.92 3.21 -4.15
N SER A 43 8.35 2.01 -4.27
CA SER A 43 8.49 1.17 -5.46
C SER A 43 7.22 0.35 -5.61
N LEU A 44 6.73 0.26 -6.84
CA LEU A 44 5.59 -0.57 -7.21
C LEU A 44 5.97 -1.33 -8.49
N SER A 45 5.82 -2.64 -8.45
CA SER A 45 6.06 -3.54 -9.58
C SER A 45 4.87 -4.47 -9.73
N SER A 46 4.33 -4.52 -10.94
CA SER A 46 3.29 -5.46 -11.34
C SER A 46 3.59 -5.92 -12.75
N GLY A 47 3.44 -7.23 -12.98
CA GLY A 47 3.61 -7.83 -14.29
C GLY A 47 2.30 -8.40 -14.80
N VAL A 48 2.10 -8.36 -16.11
CA VAL A 48 1.05 -9.14 -16.78
C VAL A 48 1.72 -9.88 -17.92
N THR A 49 1.58 -11.21 -17.93
CA THR A 49 2.10 -12.05 -19.01
C THR A 49 0.95 -12.59 -19.83
N ASN A 50 1.09 -12.60 -21.15
CA ASN A 50 0.13 -13.26 -22.02
C ASN A 50 0.63 -14.68 -22.31
N THR A 51 -0.07 -15.69 -21.81
CA THR A 51 0.33 -17.10 -21.98
C THR A 51 -0.29 -17.76 -23.22
N GLY A 52 -0.97 -16.98 -24.08
CA GLY A 52 -1.71 -17.49 -25.23
C GLY A 52 -3.08 -18.11 -24.87
N LYS A 53 -3.39 -18.24 -23.57
CA LYS A 53 -4.72 -18.64 -23.04
C LYS A 53 -5.44 -17.51 -22.31
N GLY A 54 -4.88 -16.31 -22.31
CA GLY A 54 -5.40 -15.13 -21.61
C GLY A 54 -4.31 -14.35 -20.87
N ALA A 55 -4.69 -13.23 -20.27
CA ALA A 55 -3.82 -12.43 -19.42
C ALA A 55 -3.59 -13.16 -18.08
N ASN A 56 -2.33 -13.38 -17.73
CA ASN A 56 -1.89 -13.91 -16.45
C ASN A 56 -1.33 -12.73 -15.62
N LEU A 57 -2.06 -12.35 -14.58
CA LEU A 57 -1.63 -11.34 -13.61
C LEU A 57 -0.50 -11.93 -12.76
N GLN A 58 0.66 -11.30 -12.79
CA GLN A 58 1.75 -11.62 -11.88
C GLN A 58 1.54 -10.93 -10.53
N SER A 59 2.31 -11.36 -9.52
CA SER A 59 2.24 -10.79 -8.19
C SER A 59 2.50 -9.28 -8.19
N LEU A 60 1.64 -8.56 -7.47
CA LEU A 60 1.85 -7.15 -7.15
C LEU A 60 2.87 -7.06 -6.02
N THR A 61 3.99 -6.39 -6.27
CA THR A 61 5.05 -6.18 -5.26
C THR A 61 5.26 -4.70 -5.07
N PHE A 62 5.25 -4.23 -3.82
CA PHE A 62 5.56 -2.84 -3.51
C PHE A 62 6.41 -2.72 -2.25
N SER A 63 7.18 -1.63 -2.19
CA SER A 63 8.07 -1.32 -1.06
C SER A 63 7.59 -0.07 -0.35
N LYS A 64 7.35 -0.20 0.95
CA LYS A 64 6.98 0.89 1.86
C LYS A 64 7.92 0.93 3.06
N GLN A 65 7.88 2.01 3.83
CA GLN A 65 8.56 2.07 5.12
C GLN A 65 7.81 1.28 6.19
N ILE A 66 8.49 1.00 7.29
CA ILE A 66 7.82 0.52 8.50
C ILE A 66 7.02 1.70 9.06
N ASP A 67 5.70 1.54 9.08
CA ASP A 67 4.74 2.55 9.54
C ASP A 67 3.61 1.83 10.30
N LYS A 68 2.59 2.57 10.77
CA LYS A 68 1.45 2.02 11.54
C LYS A 68 0.72 0.85 10.86
N SER A 69 0.66 0.81 9.52
CA SER A 69 0.01 -0.28 8.78
C SER A 69 0.83 -1.57 8.72
N SER A 70 2.14 -1.53 9.00
CA SER A 70 3.01 -2.72 8.90
C SER A 70 2.54 -3.92 9.73
N PRO A 71 2.21 -3.79 11.03
CA PRO A 71 1.65 -4.90 11.81
C PRO A 71 0.26 -5.32 11.35
N LEU A 72 -0.57 -4.40 10.86
CA LEU A 72 -1.93 -4.70 10.35
C LEU A 72 -1.87 -5.50 9.04
N LEU A 73 -0.91 -5.19 8.17
CA LEU A 73 -0.62 -5.96 6.96
C LEU A 73 -0.14 -7.37 7.29
N ALA A 74 0.75 -7.52 8.28
CA ALA A 74 1.19 -8.84 8.73
C ALA A 74 0.00 -9.68 9.26
N ASN A 75 -0.91 -9.05 9.99
CA ASN A 75 -2.12 -9.69 10.48
C ASN A 75 -3.06 -10.08 9.33
N ALA A 76 -3.25 -9.20 8.33
CA ALA A 76 -4.05 -9.49 7.14
C ALA A 76 -3.50 -10.70 6.36
N ILE A 77 -2.16 -10.78 6.21
CA ILE A 77 -1.49 -11.94 5.60
C ILE A 77 -1.74 -13.21 6.40
N ASN A 78 -1.56 -13.17 7.73
CA ASN A 78 -1.77 -14.35 8.59
C ASN A 78 -3.20 -14.87 8.55
N ASN A 79 -4.18 -13.97 8.42
CA ASN A 79 -5.60 -14.31 8.39
C ASN A 79 -6.15 -14.55 6.98
N ASN A 80 -5.32 -14.48 5.94
CA ASN A 80 -5.76 -14.51 4.54
C ASN A 80 -6.91 -13.53 4.27
N GLU A 81 -6.82 -12.32 4.83
CA GLU A 81 -7.83 -11.29 4.69
C GLU A 81 -7.81 -10.69 3.28
N ASN A 82 -8.99 -10.46 2.70
CA ASN A 82 -9.07 -9.73 1.44
C ASN A 82 -8.74 -8.26 1.67
N LEU A 83 -7.85 -7.74 0.82
CA LEU A 83 -7.40 -6.36 0.86
C LEU A 83 -7.83 -5.64 -0.42
N PHE A 84 -8.41 -4.46 -0.24
CA PHE A 84 -8.62 -3.50 -1.31
C PHE A 84 -7.48 -2.48 -1.31
N LEU A 85 -6.79 -2.35 -2.44
CA LEU A 85 -5.66 -1.46 -2.63
C LEU A 85 -5.97 -0.43 -3.72
N ALA A 86 -5.86 0.86 -3.38
CA ALA A 86 -5.93 1.96 -4.34
C ALA A 86 -4.62 2.72 -4.36
N PHE A 87 -4.01 2.83 -5.55
CA PHE A 87 -2.74 3.53 -5.76
C PHE A 87 -2.95 4.85 -6.49
N TRP A 88 -2.34 5.93 -6.01
CA TRP A 88 -2.31 7.23 -6.67
C TRP A 88 -0.90 7.60 -7.10
N PHE A 89 -0.76 7.92 -8.37
CA PHE A 89 0.48 8.35 -8.99
C PHE A 89 0.43 9.86 -9.20
N TYR A 90 1.49 10.55 -8.77
CA TYR A 90 1.67 11.97 -8.95
C TYR A 90 2.93 12.22 -9.79
N ARG A 91 2.95 13.34 -10.52
CA ARG A 91 4.04 13.78 -11.40
C ARG A 91 4.17 15.29 -11.36
#